data_AF-A0A6I4UB96-F1
#
_entry.id   AF-A0A6I4UB96-F1
#
_cell.length_a   1.000
_cell.length_b   1.000
_cell.length_c   1.000
_cell.angle_alpha   90.00
_cell.angle_beta   90.00
_cell.angle_gamma   90.00
#
_symmetry.space_group_name_H-M   'P 1'
#
loop_
_entity.id
_entity.type
_entity.pdbx_description
1 polymer ?
#
loop_
_entity_poly.entity_id
_entity_poly.type
_entity_poly.pdbx_seq_one_letter_code
_entity_poly.pdbx_strand_id
1 'polypeptide(L)'
;MMRVALSLPISALIAACSPSEPEQPLCTFDDQGRIVTQSGNAEAACVEPAPIPTGATQEQSGRLTILEAPMPPPFSDLDGKWPSDPVNSKPLLSRPAIPPELFYYIRAFPQAAEPAGDVLDLGSQHTVVLRDGCFFLDREGDDDPLVFFPYSTALVVDEEGYLAFGSRFETNTMGMVRVGLTAETGWYSEPSDPSPELVQTCGNHKVVSVTTVSNPFAVPERFNPALRRHGERSGATEKQIVERANTCAVEQAQREADRRLRDPALDPIDCNRFCGF
;
A
#
# COMPACT_ATOMS: atom_id res chain seq x y z
N MET A 1 -26.49 -20.93 89.96
CA MET A 1 -25.30 -21.79 89.77
C MET A 1 -24.76 -21.57 88.37
N MET A 2 -23.44 -21.35 88.27
CA MET A 2 -22.64 -21.18 87.05
C MET A 2 -22.90 -22.25 85.98
N ARG A 3 -22.87 -21.86 84.69
CA ARG A 3 -21.72 -22.14 83.81
C ARG A 3 -21.81 -21.42 82.46
N VAL A 4 -20.68 -20.79 82.14
CA VAL A 4 -20.26 -20.20 80.87
C VAL A 4 -20.01 -21.31 79.84
N ALA A 5 -20.36 -21.06 78.57
CA ALA A 5 -19.71 -21.70 77.42
C ALA A 5 -19.57 -20.70 76.27
N LEU A 6 -18.32 -20.29 76.03
CA LEU A 6 -17.83 -19.62 74.81
C LEU A 6 -17.92 -20.58 73.61
N SER A 7 -18.26 -20.08 72.41
CA SER A 7 -17.47 -20.35 71.19
C SER A 7 -17.97 -19.54 69.97
N LEU A 8 -17.10 -18.60 69.57
CA LEU A 8 -16.75 -18.01 68.26
C LEU A 8 -17.64 -18.16 67.00
N PRO A 9 -17.71 -17.10 66.16
CA PRO A 9 -18.32 -17.14 64.83
C PRO A 9 -17.39 -17.81 63.80
N ILE A 10 -17.94 -18.69 62.97
CA ILE A 10 -17.27 -19.22 61.78
C ILE A 10 -17.29 -18.13 60.70
N SER A 11 -16.14 -17.48 60.52
CA SER A 11 -15.86 -16.67 59.34
C SER A 11 -15.87 -17.56 58.10
N ALA A 12 -16.89 -17.42 57.25
CA ALA A 12 -16.85 -17.96 55.90
C ALA A 12 -15.91 -17.10 55.06
N LEU A 13 -14.72 -17.64 54.76
CA LEU A 13 -13.80 -17.14 53.74
C LEU A 13 -14.50 -17.22 52.38
N ILE A 14 -14.93 -16.07 51.85
CA ILE A 14 -15.25 -15.93 50.44
C ILE A 14 -13.90 -15.96 49.71
N ALA A 15 -13.62 -17.07 49.04
CA ALA A 15 -12.51 -17.18 48.11
C ALA A 15 -12.70 -16.10 47.02
N ALA A 16 -11.72 -15.20 46.93
CA ALA A 16 -11.62 -14.25 45.83
C ALA A 16 -11.39 -15.06 44.53
N CYS A 17 -12.42 -15.18 43.70
CA CYS A 17 -12.23 -15.54 42.30
C CYS A 17 -11.56 -14.35 41.62
N SER A 18 -10.24 -14.40 41.49
CA SER A 18 -9.53 -13.57 40.52
C SER A 18 -10.13 -13.85 39.13
N PRO A 19 -10.50 -12.83 38.34
CA PRO A 19 -10.78 -13.06 36.94
C PRO A 19 -9.48 -13.52 36.29
N SER A 20 -9.44 -14.79 35.88
CA SER A 20 -8.44 -15.25 34.93
C SER A 20 -8.59 -14.39 33.68
N GLU A 21 -7.52 -13.68 33.30
CA GLU A 21 -7.44 -13.06 31.98
C GLU A 21 -7.81 -14.14 30.95
N PRO A 22 -8.72 -13.85 30.00
CA PRO A 22 -9.03 -14.83 28.96
C PRO A 22 -7.73 -15.13 28.22
N GLU A 23 -7.30 -16.39 28.25
CA GLU A 23 -6.24 -16.88 27.38
C GLU A 23 -6.58 -16.41 25.96
N GLN A 24 -5.70 -15.59 25.38
CA GLN A 24 -5.90 -15.15 24.01
C GLN A 24 -5.92 -16.40 23.12
N PRO A 25 -6.99 -16.63 22.34
CA PRO A 25 -7.06 -17.81 21.50
C PRO A 25 -5.89 -17.79 20.51
N LEU A 26 -5.16 -18.90 20.45
CA LEU A 26 -4.05 -19.09 19.51
C LEU A 26 -4.61 -19.12 18.08
N CYS A 27 -4.38 -18.04 17.34
CA CYS A 27 -4.78 -17.93 15.94
C CYS A 27 -3.82 -18.72 15.04
N THR A 28 -4.38 -19.45 14.07
CA THR A 28 -3.62 -20.26 13.10
C THR A 28 -4.11 -20.00 11.68
N PHE A 29 -3.32 -20.37 10.67
CA PHE A 29 -3.77 -20.33 9.28
C PHE A 29 -4.46 -21.65 8.92
N ASP A 30 -5.63 -21.58 8.28
CA ASP A 30 -6.24 -22.76 7.66
C ASP A 30 -5.59 -23.11 6.30
N ASP A 31 -6.08 -24.17 5.67
CA ASP A 31 -5.63 -24.67 4.36
C ASP A 31 -5.87 -23.68 3.21
N GLN A 32 -6.70 -22.65 3.44
CA GLN A 32 -6.96 -21.53 2.53
C GLN A 32 -6.15 -20.28 2.92
N GLY A 33 -5.32 -20.36 3.97
CA GLY A 33 -4.50 -19.27 4.47
C GLY A 33 -5.32 -18.16 5.15
N ARG A 34 -6.47 -18.48 5.74
CA ARG A 34 -7.27 -17.59 6.58
C ARG A 34 -6.83 -17.69 8.04
N ILE A 35 -6.79 -16.57 8.76
CA ILE A 35 -6.47 -16.57 10.19
C ILE A 35 -7.73 -17.00 10.97
N VAL A 36 -7.73 -18.25 11.41
CA VAL A 36 -8.84 -18.88 12.14
C VAL A 36 -8.48 -19.15 13.59
N THR A 37 -9.48 -19.08 14.45
CA THR A 37 -9.46 -19.62 15.82
C THR A 37 -10.22 -20.93 15.81
N GLN A 38 -9.64 -21.95 16.42
CA GLN A 38 -10.37 -23.18 16.75
C GLN A 38 -10.92 -23.07 18.17
N SER A 39 -12.22 -22.80 18.30
CA SER A 39 -12.93 -22.95 19.58
C SER A 39 -13.83 -24.19 19.50
N GLY A 40 -13.31 -25.35 19.92
CA GLY A 40 -14.04 -26.62 19.82
C GLY A 40 -14.20 -27.09 18.37
N ASN A 41 -15.42 -27.50 17.97
CA ASN A 41 -15.72 -28.02 16.62
C ASN A 41 -16.12 -26.91 15.61
N ALA A 42 -15.98 -25.64 15.96
CA ALA A 42 -16.33 -24.52 15.10
C ALA A 42 -15.06 -23.72 14.74
N GLU A 43 -14.81 -23.57 13.44
CA GLU A 43 -13.84 -22.62 12.92
C GLU A 43 -14.50 -21.24 12.84
N ALA A 44 -13.89 -20.24 13.47
CA ALA A 44 -14.31 -18.85 13.37
C ALA A 44 -13.12 -17.97 12.97
N ALA A 45 -13.39 -16.86 12.29
CA ALA A 45 -12.36 -15.87 11.98
C ALA A 45 -11.82 -15.26 13.27
N CYS A 46 -10.50 -15.25 13.45
CA CYS A 46 -9.84 -14.69 14.63
C CYS A 46 -9.97 -13.16 14.71
N VAL A 47 -9.96 -12.52 13.54
CA VAL A 47 -10.18 -11.11 13.32
C VAL A 47 -11.12 -11.06 12.13
N GLU A 48 -12.24 -10.35 12.24
CA GLU A 48 -13.08 -10.13 11.07
C GLU A 48 -12.23 -9.41 10.01
N PRO A 49 -12.13 -9.93 8.78
CA PRO A 49 -11.34 -9.29 7.75
C PRO A 49 -11.87 -7.87 7.53
N ALA A 50 -10.97 -6.91 7.31
CA ALA A 50 -11.38 -5.55 6.98
C ALA A 50 -12.33 -5.54 5.76
N PRO A 51 -13.18 -4.52 5.61
CA PRO A 51 -13.92 -4.33 4.37
C PRO A 51 -13.00 -4.43 3.15
N ILE A 52 -13.47 -5.10 2.10
CA ILE A 52 -12.73 -5.20 0.84
C ILE A 52 -12.45 -3.78 0.34
N PRO A 53 -11.19 -3.42 0.06
CA PRO A 53 -10.84 -2.11 -0.48
C PRO A 53 -11.61 -1.80 -1.76
N THR A 54 -11.99 -0.54 -1.94
CA THR A 54 -12.69 -0.08 -3.14
C THR A 54 -11.86 -0.41 -4.39
N GLY A 55 -12.53 -0.87 -5.45
CA GLY A 55 -11.88 -1.25 -6.72
C GLY A 55 -11.21 -2.63 -6.72
N ALA A 56 -11.17 -3.33 -5.58
CA ALA A 56 -10.64 -4.69 -5.52
C ALA A 56 -11.70 -5.74 -5.85
N THR A 57 -11.25 -6.83 -6.48
CA THR A 57 -12.02 -8.07 -6.64
C THR A 57 -11.45 -9.13 -5.72
N GLN A 58 -12.30 -9.96 -5.12
CA GLN A 58 -11.85 -11.09 -4.31
C GLN A 58 -11.91 -12.37 -5.16
N GLU A 59 -10.76 -13.01 -5.32
CA GLU A 59 -10.61 -14.27 -6.02
C GLU A 59 -11.22 -15.43 -5.22
N GLN A 60 -11.37 -16.60 -5.86
CA GLN A 60 -11.86 -17.82 -5.20
C GLN A 60 -10.97 -18.26 -4.02
N SER A 61 -9.69 -17.88 -4.05
CA SER A 61 -8.73 -18.07 -2.97
C SER A 61 -9.01 -17.20 -1.73
N GLY A 62 -9.94 -16.23 -1.82
CA GLY A 62 -10.17 -15.23 -0.80
C GLY A 62 -9.21 -14.04 -0.84
N ARG A 63 -8.27 -14.01 -1.79
CA ARG A 63 -7.28 -12.93 -1.94
C ARG A 63 -7.74 -11.86 -2.91
N LEU A 64 -7.12 -10.69 -2.83
CA LEU A 64 -7.51 -9.56 -3.67
C LEU A 64 -6.75 -9.56 -5.00
N THR A 65 -7.46 -9.12 -6.04
CA THR A 65 -6.92 -8.72 -7.32
C THR A 65 -7.32 -7.27 -7.59
N ILE A 66 -6.33 -6.43 -7.90
CA ILE A 66 -6.45 -5.03 -8.29
C ILE A 66 -5.54 -4.82 -9.50
N LEU A 67 -6.14 -4.72 -10.69
CA LEU A 67 -5.43 -4.48 -11.95
C LEU A 67 -5.36 -3.00 -12.32
N GLU A 68 -6.33 -2.22 -11.86
CA GLU A 68 -6.48 -0.79 -12.09
C GLU A 68 -7.31 -0.24 -10.93
N ALA A 69 -6.94 0.94 -10.42
CA ALA A 69 -7.76 1.69 -9.47
C ALA A 69 -8.29 2.97 -10.13
N PRO A 70 -9.44 3.50 -9.68
CA PRO A 70 -9.89 4.84 -10.03
C PRO A 70 -8.84 5.90 -9.68
N MET A 71 -8.56 6.78 -10.64
CA MET A 71 -7.56 7.82 -10.50
C MET A 71 -8.12 9.03 -9.75
N PRO A 72 -7.50 9.46 -8.64
CA PRO A 72 -7.77 10.76 -8.08
C PRO A 72 -7.14 11.86 -8.95
N PRO A 73 -7.59 13.12 -8.84
CA PRO A 73 -6.91 14.24 -9.48
C PRO A 73 -5.45 14.32 -8.98
N PRO A 74 -4.46 14.37 -9.89
CA PRO A 74 -3.06 14.24 -9.52
C PRO A 74 -2.47 15.46 -8.82
N PHE A 75 -3.09 16.63 -8.94
CA PHE A 75 -2.70 17.88 -8.31
C PHE A 75 -3.90 18.47 -7.52
N SER A 76 -3.93 18.26 -6.20
CA SER A 76 -4.97 18.81 -5.31
C SER A 76 -4.54 20.08 -4.58
N ASP A 77 -3.25 20.20 -4.21
CA ASP A 77 -2.76 21.24 -3.28
C ASP A 77 -1.44 21.89 -3.75
N LEU A 78 -1.39 22.36 -4.99
CA LEU A 78 -0.22 23.11 -5.48
C LEU A 78 -0.04 24.47 -4.78
N ASP A 79 -1.12 24.99 -4.18
CA ASP A 79 -1.14 26.27 -3.47
C ASP A 79 -0.75 26.14 -1.98
N GLY A 80 -0.56 24.91 -1.49
CA GLY A 80 -0.14 24.63 -0.12
C GLY A 80 1.24 25.20 0.17
N LYS A 81 1.48 25.64 1.41
CA LYS A 81 2.85 25.91 1.85
C LYS A 81 3.63 24.61 1.78
N TRP A 82 4.62 24.57 0.89
CA TRP A 82 5.56 23.47 0.73
C TRP A 82 6.04 22.98 2.10
N PRO A 83 5.98 21.68 2.39
CA PRO A 83 6.67 21.17 3.56
C PRO A 83 8.12 21.60 3.41
N SER A 84 8.65 22.28 4.43
CA SER A 84 10.07 22.60 4.47
C SER A 84 10.87 21.33 4.19
N ASP A 85 11.95 21.46 3.41
CA ASP A 85 12.91 20.39 3.17
C ASP A 85 13.11 19.61 4.48
N PRO A 86 13.04 18.28 4.45
CA PRO A 86 13.17 17.50 5.67
C PRO A 86 14.46 17.91 6.36
N VAL A 87 14.32 18.39 7.60
CA VAL A 87 15.45 18.50 8.52
C VAL A 87 16.09 17.13 8.52
N ASN A 88 17.43 17.04 8.41
CA ASN A 88 18.22 15.81 8.49
C ASN A 88 18.01 15.10 9.84
N SER A 89 16.81 14.56 10.06
CA SER A 89 16.44 13.70 11.16
C SER A 89 16.32 12.29 10.59
N LYS A 90 16.89 11.33 11.31
CA LYS A 90 16.75 9.93 10.95
C LYS A 90 15.25 9.60 10.95
N PRO A 91 14.67 9.16 9.83
CA PRO A 91 13.23 9.00 9.76
C PRO A 91 12.79 7.88 10.71
N LEU A 92 11.84 8.19 11.59
CA LEU A 92 11.24 7.22 12.52
C LEU A 92 10.18 6.42 11.78
N LEU A 93 10.17 5.10 11.98
CA LEU A 93 9.10 4.25 11.48
C LEU A 93 7.80 4.60 12.21
N SER A 94 6.78 5.01 11.45
CA SER A 94 5.46 5.35 11.96
C SER A 94 4.42 4.25 11.76
N ARG A 95 4.69 3.28 10.87
CA ARG A 95 3.72 2.23 10.48
C ARG A 95 4.37 0.90 10.04
N PRO A 96 3.63 -0.22 10.15
CA PRO A 96 4.05 -1.50 9.57
C PRO A 96 4.04 -1.45 8.03
N ALA A 97 4.68 -2.43 7.40
CA ALA A 97 4.67 -2.58 5.94
C ALA A 97 3.29 -3.01 5.41
N ILE A 98 2.65 -3.95 6.10
CA ILE A 98 1.26 -4.34 5.87
C ILE A 98 0.48 -4.06 7.16
N PRO A 99 -0.59 -3.26 7.12
CA PRO A 99 -1.53 -3.13 8.22
C PRO A 99 -2.13 -4.51 8.61
N PRO A 100 -2.29 -4.82 9.92
CA PRO A 100 -2.78 -6.11 10.38
C PRO A 100 -4.08 -6.59 9.73
N GLU A 101 -4.98 -5.65 9.48
CA GLU A 101 -6.29 -5.87 8.88
C GLU A 101 -6.23 -6.29 7.39
N LEU A 102 -5.11 -6.08 6.71
CA LEU A 102 -4.89 -6.47 5.31
C LEU A 102 -4.17 -7.81 5.16
N PHE A 103 -3.65 -8.42 6.23
CA PHE A 103 -2.97 -9.72 6.15
C PHE A 103 -3.86 -10.84 5.60
N TYR A 104 -5.17 -10.74 5.79
CA TYR A 104 -6.12 -11.69 5.21
C TYR A 104 -6.15 -11.62 3.68
N TYR A 105 -5.81 -10.49 3.08
CA TYR A 105 -5.98 -10.25 1.64
C TYR A 105 -4.70 -10.38 0.83
N ILE A 106 -3.55 -10.22 1.50
CA ILE A 106 -2.22 -10.20 0.88
C ILE A 106 -1.47 -11.49 1.23
N ARG A 107 -1.00 -12.20 0.21
CA ARG A 107 -0.20 -13.42 0.36
C ARG A 107 1.25 -13.12 0.73
N ALA A 108 1.86 -12.17 0.01
CA ALA A 108 3.23 -11.78 0.23
C ALA A 108 3.44 -10.30 -0.07
N PHE A 109 4.26 -9.66 0.76
CA PHE A 109 4.80 -8.33 0.54
C PHE A 109 6.31 -8.40 0.80
N PRO A 110 7.09 -8.94 -0.15
CA PRO A 110 8.51 -9.10 0.07
C PRO A 110 9.16 -7.72 0.10
N GLN A 111 9.86 -7.43 1.19
CA GLN A 111 10.38 -6.10 1.48
C GLN A 111 11.81 -6.18 2.01
N ALA A 112 12.62 -5.18 1.68
CA ALA A 112 13.93 -4.99 2.29
C ALA A 112 13.82 -4.92 3.83
N ALA A 113 14.73 -5.58 4.52
CA ALA A 113 14.79 -5.57 5.99
C ALA A 113 15.38 -4.28 6.57
N GLU A 114 16.12 -3.52 5.75
CA GLU A 114 16.83 -2.30 6.15
C GLU A 114 16.66 -1.20 5.10
N PRO A 115 16.75 0.09 5.49
CA PRO A 115 16.80 1.19 4.54
C PRO A 115 17.87 0.99 3.48
N ALA A 116 17.54 1.31 2.22
CA ALA A 116 18.57 1.40 1.20
C ALA A 116 19.57 2.50 1.57
N GLY A 117 20.85 2.28 1.26
CA GLY A 117 21.88 3.33 1.36
C GLY A 117 21.65 4.43 0.32
N ASP A 118 22.65 5.27 0.07
CA ASP A 118 22.57 6.29 -0.98
C ASP A 118 22.47 5.61 -2.36
N VAL A 119 21.25 5.50 -2.88
CA VAL A 119 20.97 4.98 -4.23
C VAL A 119 20.71 6.16 -5.15
N LEU A 120 21.33 6.16 -6.33
CA LEU A 120 20.95 7.09 -7.38
C LEU A 120 19.51 6.76 -7.79
N ASP A 121 18.60 7.67 -7.49
CA ASP A 121 17.21 7.53 -7.89
C ASP A 121 17.07 7.93 -9.36
N LEU A 122 16.63 6.98 -10.20
CA LEU A 122 16.21 7.25 -11.57
C LEU A 122 14.69 7.30 -11.58
N GLY A 123 14.07 8.39 -12.00
CA GLY A 123 12.60 8.54 -11.97
C GLY A 123 11.84 7.69 -13.00
N SER A 124 12.05 6.37 -13.00
CA SER A 124 11.31 5.40 -13.80
C SER A 124 9.90 5.22 -13.22
N GLN A 125 8.95 4.97 -14.10
CA GLN A 125 7.54 4.83 -13.73
C GLN A 125 7.01 3.49 -14.23
N HIS A 126 6.29 2.79 -13.36
CA HIS A 126 5.71 1.48 -13.67
C HIS A 126 4.39 1.32 -12.91
N THR A 127 3.49 0.49 -13.45
CA THR A 127 2.28 0.10 -12.73
C THR A 127 2.58 -1.11 -11.85
N VAL A 128 2.19 -1.03 -10.58
CA VAL A 128 2.24 -2.19 -9.67
C VAL A 128 0.81 -2.68 -9.44
N VAL A 129 0.54 -3.91 -9.85
CA VAL A 129 -0.78 -4.55 -9.73
C VAL A 129 -0.76 -5.61 -8.63
N LEU A 130 -1.94 -5.89 -8.07
CA LEU A 130 -2.16 -6.99 -7.15
C LEU A 130 -2.92 -8.09 -7.88
N ARG A 131 -2.39 -9.32 -7.91
CA ARG A 131 -3.06 -10.50 -8.48
C ARG A 131 -3.03 -11.61 -7.46
N ASP A 132 -4.20 -12.09 -7.06
CA ASP A 132 -4.35 -13.16 -6.06
C ASP A 132 -3.49 -12.91 -4.79
N GLY A 133 -3.46 -11.67 -4.30
CA GLY A 133 -2.71 -11.29 -3.10
C GLY A 133 -1.18 -11.16 -3.26
N CYS A 134 -0.65 -11.25 -4.48
CA CYS A 134 0.77 -11.04 -4.78
C CYS A 134 0.98 -9.81 -5.68
N PHE A 135 2.05 -9.05 -5.44
CA PHE A 135 2.33 -7.82 -6.18
C PHE A 135 3.25 -8.05 -7.36
N PHE A 136 2.85 -7.53 -8.52
CA PHE A 136 3.57 -7.68 -9.78
C PHE A 136 3.87 -6.32 -10.39
N LEU A 137 5.07 -6.20 -10.98
CA LEU A 137 5.41 -5.07 -11.84
C LEU A 137 4.81 -5.40 -13.19
N ASP A 138 3.76 -4.68 -13.58
CA ASP A 138 3.08 -4.92 -14.85
C ASP A 138 3.97 -4.42 -16.00
N ARG A 139 4.46 -5.34 -16.82
CA ARG A 139 5.36 -5.10 -17.94
C ARG A 139 4.70 -5.53 -19.24
N GLU A 140 5.10 -4.89 -20.34
CA GLU A 140 4.78 -5.39 -21.67
C GLU A 140 5.48 -6.76 -21.88
N GLY A 141 4.77 -7.88 -21.61
CA GLY A 141 5.26 -9.26 -21.73
C GLY A 141 4.35 -10.32 -21.09
N ASP A 142 4.67 -11.61 -21.30
CA ASP A 142 3.82 -12.74 -20.85
C ASP A 142 4.09 -13.23 -19.41
N ASP A 143 5.17 -12.76 -18.75
CA ASP A 143 5.54 -13.15 -17.38
C ASP A 143 6.01 -11.94 -16.56
N ASP A 144 5.06 -11.31 -15.89
CA ASP A 144 5.33 -10.18 -15.03
C ASP A 144 6.11 -10.61 -13.78
N PRO A 145 7.21 -9.91 -13.44
CA PRO A 145 7.95 -10.23 -12.23
C PRO A 145 7.21 -9.77 -10.97
N LEU A 146 7.41 -10.51 -9.88
CA LEU A 146 7.03 -10.08 -8.54
C LEU A 146 7.86 -8.86 -8.11
N VAL A 147 7.22 -7.94 -7.39
CA VAL A 147 7.89 -6.74 -6.86
C VAL A 147 8.44 -7.03 -5.48
N PHE A 148 9.73 -6.73 -5.29
CA PHE A 148 10.37 -6.63 -4.00
C PHE A 148 10.45 -5.14 -3.59
N PHE A 149 9.79 -4.81 -2.49
CA PHE A 149 9.58 -3.43 -2.06
C PHE A 149 10.77 -2.89 -1.24
N PRO A 150 11.06 -1.59 -1.34
CA PRO A 150 12.04 -0.96 -0.48
C PRO A 150 11.50 -0.88 0.94
N TYR A 151 12.42 -0.78 1.91
CA TYR A 151 12.11 -0.75 3.34
C TYR A 151 11.17 0.38 3.74
N SER A 152 11.15 1.46 2.96
CA SER A 152 10.33 2.65 3.19
C SER A 152 8.87 2.50 2.78
N THR A 153 8.48 1.47 2.02
CA THR A 153 7.10 1.35 1.52
C THR A 153 6.16 0.71 2.55
N ALA A 154 4.95 1.25 2.67
CA ALA A 154 3.83 0.65 3.39
C ALA A 154 2.62 0.54 2.47
N LEU A 155 1.78 -0.45 2.75
CA LEU A 155 0.38 -0.45 2.31
C LEU A 155 -0.46 0.39 3.26
N VAL A 156 -1.41 1.13 2.69
CA VAL A 156 -2.42 1.90 3.42
C VAL A 156 -3.75 1.79 2.69
N VAL A 157 -4.83 2.09 3.40
CA VAL A 157 -6.13 2.39 2.80
C VAL A 157 -6.28 3.91 2.81
N ASP A 158 -6.51 4.50 1.64
CA ASP A 158 -6.69 5.95 1.55
C ASP A 158 -8.08 6.40 2.06
N GLU A 159 -8.30 7.71 2.09
CA GLU A 159 -9.55 8.30 2.63
C GLU A 159 -10.81 7.89 1.84
N GLU A 160 -10.65 7.45 0.59
CA GLU A 160 -11.74 6.96 -0.27
C GLU A 160 -11.89 5.42 -0.23
N GLY A 161 -11.10 4.74 0.59
CA GLY A 161 -11.18 3.30 0.80
C GLY A 161 -10.38 2.47 -0.21
N TYR A 162 -9.51 3.06 -1.03
CA TYR A 162 -8.66 2.33 -1.97
C TYR A 162 -7.37 1.86 -1.32
N LEU A 163 -6.87 0.70 -1.74
CA LEU A 163 -5.54 0.24 -1.36
C LEU A 163 -4.48 1.08 -2.08
N ALA A 164 -3.51 1.60 -1.33
CA ALA A 164 -2.44 2.44 -1.83
C ALA A 164 -1.09 2.11 -1.20
N PHE A 165 -0.03 2.50 -1.90
CA PHE A 165 1.32 2.56 -1.37
C PHE A 165 1.56 3.94 -0.74
N GLY A 166 2.26 3.96 0.39
CA GLY A 166 2.73 5.18 1.04
C GLY A 166 4.05 4.96 1.78
N SER A 167 4.54 6.00 2.46
CA SER A 167 5.77 5.92 3.25
C SER A 167 5.54 5.30 4.63
N ARG A 168 6.51 4.50 5.08
CA ARG A 168 6.62 4.00 6.46
C ARG A 168 7.10 5.03 7.45
N PHE A 169 7.67 6.14 6.98
CA PHE A 169 8.25 7.18 7.80
C PHE A 169 7.23 8.25 8.18
N GLU A 170 7.51 9.01 9.24
CA GLU A 170 6.71 10.20 9.58
C GLU A 170 6.87 11.27 8.49
N THR A 171 5.76 11.92 8.12
CA THR A 171 5.62 12.75 6.91
C THR A 171 5.65 11.90 5.64
N ASN A 172 4.55 11.90 4.87
CA ASN A 172 4.47 11.13 3.64
C ASN A 172 5.22 11.83 2.50
N THR A 173 6.55 11.89 2.61
CA THR A 173 7.45 12.57 1.65
C THR A 173 7.36 11.98 0.24
N MET A 174 6.84 10.77 0.11
CA MET A 174 6.72 10.00 -1.14
C MET A 174 5.35 10.13 -1.80
N GLY A 175 4.40 10.84 -1.17
CA GLY A 175 2.99 10.84 -1.60
C GLY A 175 2.31 9.47 -1.44
N MET A 176 1.00 9.39 -1.73
CA MET A 176 0.27 8.12 -1.81
C MET A 176 -0.09 7.80 -3.25
N VAL A 177 0.11 6.55 -3.67
CA VAL A 177 -0.29 6.06 -5.00
C VAL A 177 -1.11 4.78 -4.87
N ARG A 178 -2.32 4.78 -5.44
CA ARG A 178 -3.22 3.62 -5.40
C ARG A 178 -2.60 2.44 -6.15
N VAL A 179 -2.84 1.23 -5.66
CA VAL A 179 -2.45 -0.01 -6.36
C VAL A 179 -3.17 -0.08 -7.71
N GLY A 180 -2.47 -0.50 -8.76
CA GLY A 180 -3.00 -0.51 -10.13
C GLY A 180 -2.89 0.84 -10.87
N LEU A 181 -2.35 1.87 -10.23
CA LEU A 181 -1.93 3.12 -10.91
C LEU A 181 -0.43 3.12 -11.20
N THR A 182 -0.03 3.94 -12.17
CA THR A 182 1.38 4.22 -12.46
C THR A 182 2.04 4.89 -11.24
N ALA A 183 3.08 4.24 -10.71
CA ALA A 183 3.90 4.71 -9.61
C ALA A 183 5.30 5.09 -10.11
N GLU A 184 5.96 6.05 -9.46
CA GLU A 184 7.39 6.24 -9.60
C GLU A 184 8.11 5.19 -8.76
N THR A 185 8.92 4.35 -9.41
CA THR A 185 9.55 3.19 -8.77
C THR A 185 11.06 3.33 -8.61
N GLY A 186 11.64 4.40 -9.15
CA GLY A 186 13.06 4.62 -9.08
C GLY A 186 13.86 3.69 -10.00
N TRP A 187 15.05 3.28 -9.55
CA TRP A 187 15.79 2.18 -10.14
C TRP A 187 15.07 0.85 -9.87
N TYR A 188 15.06 -0.04 -10.87
CA TYR A 188 14.63 -1.42 -10.69
C TYR A 188 15.77 -2.38 -11.02
N SER A 189 15.89 -3.48 -10.27
CA SER A 189 16.96 -4.45 -10.45
C SER A 189 16.76 -5.31 -11.70
N GLU A 190 17.84 -5.97 -12.13
CA GLU A 190 17.71 -7.10 -13.05
C GLU A 190 16.80 -8.19 -12.43
N PRO A 191 15.96 -8.88 -13.23
CA PRO A 191 15.14 -9.97 -12.74
C PRO A 191 15.99 -11.11 -12.17
N SER A 192 15.62 -11.58 -10.99
CA SER A 192 16.32 -12.64 -10.25
C SER A 192 15.35 -13.76 -9.85
N ASP A 193 15.90 -14.90 -9.44
CA ASP A 193 15.07 -16.01 -8.96
C ASP A 193 14.47 -15.69 -7.58
N PRO A 194 13.17 -16.00 -7.36
CA PRO A 194 12.50 -15.82 -6.08
C PRO A 194 13.06 -16.73 -4.99
N SER A 195 12.85 -16.35 -3.71
CA SER A 195 13.08 -17.28 -2.61
C SER A 195 12.09 -18.46 -2.67
N PRO A 196 12.43 -19.64 -2.12
CA PRO A 196 11.52 -20.78 -2.09
C PRO A 196 10.16 -20.48 -1.43
N GLU A 197 10.16 -19.62 -0.42
CA GLU A 197 8.95 -19.16 0.29
C GLU A 197 8.03 -18.36 -0.63
N LEU A 198 8.60 -17.46 -1.46
CA LEU A 198 7.84 -16.71 -2.46
C LEU A 198 7.32 -17.62 -3.56
N VAL A 199 8.09 -18.63 -3.99
CA VAL A 199 7.62 -19.61 -4.98
C VAL A 199 6.40 -20.37 -4.48
N GLN A 200 6.42 -20.82 -3.22
CA GLN A 200 5.28 -21.52 -2.63
C GLN A 200 4.04 -20.64 -2.52
N THR A 201 4.24 -19.34 -2.29
CA THR A 201 3.16 -18.42 -1.95
C THR A 201 2.55 -17.74 -3.18
N CYS A 202 3.39 -17.33 -4.13
CA CYS A 202 3.04 -16.51 -5.29
C CYS A 202 3.33 -17.20 -6.63
N GLY A 203 3.85 -18.42 -6.64
CA GLY A 203 4.23 -19.11 -7.86
C GLY A 203 5.63 -18.78 -8.34
N ASN A 204 6.06 -19.46 -9.40
CA ASN A 204 7.43 -19.39 -9.92
C ASN A 204 7.61 -18.23 -10.91
N HIS A 205 7.58 -17.00 -10.39
CA HIS A 205 7.84 -15.77 -11.15
C HIS A 205 9.20 -15.19 -10.78
N LYS A 206 9.84 -14.50 -11.72
CA LYS A 206 11.04 -13.70 -11.42
C LYS A 206 10.73 -12.59 -10.43
N VAL A 207 11.73 -12.10 -9.72
CA VAL A 207 11.61 -10.98 -8.77
C VAL A 207 12.45 -9.81 -9.22
N VAL A 208 11.89 -8.61 -9.14
CA VAL A 208 12.58 -7.34 -9.34
C VAL A 208 12.44 -6.47 -8.09
N SER A 209 13.54 -5.85 -7.66
CA SER A 209 13.55 -4.89 -6.56
C SER A 209 13.41 -3.48 -7.11
N VAL A 210 12.57 -2.66 -6.47
CA VAL A 210 12.43 -1.23 -6.78
C VAL A 210 12.99 -0.37 -5.63
N THR A 211 13.53 0.80 -5.94
CA THR A 211 14.15 1.67 -4.91
C THR A 211 13.16 2.61 -4.24
N THR A 212 12.03 2.89 -4.89
CA THR A 212 10.92 3.67 -4.33
C THR A 212 9.58 3.11 -4.81
N VAL A 213 8.49 3.51 -4.15
CA VAL A 213 7.14 3.47 -4.69
C VAL A 213 6.43 4.73 -4.23
N SER A 214 6.32 5.70 -5.13
CA SER A 214 5.75 7.03 -4.86
C SER A 214 4.73 7.43 -5.92
N ASN A 215 3.90 8.40 -5.57
CA ASN A 215 3.04 9.02 -6.55
C ASN A 215 3.88 9.89 -7.49
N PRO A 216 3.89 9.62 -8.80
CA PRO A 216 4.71 10.38 -9.76
C PRO A 216 4.31 11.85 -9.85
N PHE A 217 3.12 12.21 -9.36
CA PHE A 217 2.58 13.58 -9.33
C PHE A 217 2.75 14.27 -7.97
N ALA A 218 3.22 13.56 -6.94
CA ALA A 218 3.34 14.11 -5.59
C ALA A 218 4.58 14.98 -5.36
N VAL A 219 5.49 15.08 -6.33
CA VAL A 219 6.63 16.01 -6.30
C VAL A 219 6.36 17.15 -7.27
N PRO A 220 5.68 18.21 -6.83
CA PRO A 220 5.16 19.19 -7.75
C PRO A 220 6.26 20.07 -8.31
N GLU A 221 7.44 20.14 -7.70
CA GLU A 221 8.61 20.84 -8.24
C GLU A 221 8.99 20.32 -9.64
N ARG A 222 8.70 19.05 -9.94
CA ARG A 222 8.88 18.46 -11.28
C ARG A 222 7.95 19.10 -12.32
N PHE A 223 6.73 19.47 -11.92
CA PHE A 223 5.70 20.01 -12.82
C PHE A 223 5.49 21.53 -12.69
N ASN A 224 5.74 22.13 -11.53
CA ASN A 224 5.35 23.49 -11.19
C ASN A 224 6.08 24.55 -12.07
N PRO A 225 7.42 24.53 -12.25
CA PRO A 225 8.08 25.46 -13.15
C PRO A 225 7.65 25.30 -14.61
N ALA A 226 7.26 24.10 -15.04
CA ALA A 226 6.75 23.84 -16.38
C ALA A 226 5.32 24.39 -16.57
N LEU A 227 4.42 24.02 -15.67
CA LEU A 227 3.03 24.45 -15.64
C LEU A 227 2.91 25.97 -15.55
N ARG A 228 3.67 26.60 -14.65
CA ARG A 228 3.70 28.07 -14.50
C ARG A 228 4.15 28.77 -15.78
N ARG A 229 5.26 28.32 -16.40
CA ARG A 229 5.77 28.90 -17.67
C ARG A 229 4.78 28.73 -18.82
N HIS A 230 4.05 27.62 -18.88
CA HIS A 230 2.98 27.43 -19.85
C HIS A 230 1.81 28.41 -19.61
N GLY A 231 1.43 28.60 -18.35
CA GLY A 231 0.44 29.58 -17.92
C GLY A 231 0.74 31.00 -18.36
N GLU A 232 1.93 31.48 -18.01
CA GLU A 232 2.43 32.82 -18.37
C GLU A 232 2.40 33.06 -19.88
N ARG A 233 2.71 32.03 -20.70
CA ARG A 233 2.70 32.13 -22.17
C ARG A 233 1.29 32.10 -22.77
N SER A 234 0.34 31.39 -22.15
CA SER A 234 -1.00 31.18 -22.68
C SER A 234 -2.03 32.23 -22.20
N GLY A 235 -1.68 33.04 -21.20
CA GLY A 235 -2.61 33.98 -20.57
C GLY A 235 -3.70 33.32 -19.72
N ALA A 236 -3.56 32.03 -19.42
CA ALA A 236 -4.47 31.28 -18.56
C ALA A 236 -4.25 31.62 -17.08
N THR A 237 -5.31 31.49 -16.27
CA THR A 237 -5.19 31.60 -14.81
C THR A 237 -4.55 30.35 -14.22
N GLU A 238 -3.98 30.45 -13.02
CA GLU A 238 -3.42 29.33 -12.25
C GLU A 238 -4.39 28.14 -12.17
N LYS A 239 -5.64 28.41 -11.76
CA LYS A 239 -6.69 27.39 -11.71
C LYS A 239 -6.90 26.67 -13.04
N GLN A 240 -6.94 27.40 -14.16
CA GLN A 240 -7.12 26.81 -15.49
C GLN A 240 -5.92 25.94 -15.90
N ILE A 241 -4.73 26.29 -15.47
CA ILE A 241 -3.51 25.52 -15.75
C ILE A 241 -3.55 24.20 -14.98
N VAL A 242 -3.89 24.23 -13.70
CA VAL A 242 -4.02 23.04 -12.86
C VAL A 242 -5.12 22.12 -13.37
N GLU A 243 -6.30 22.67 -13.71
CA GLU A 243 -7.41 21.90 -14.30
C GLU A 243 -6.98 21.18 -15.58
N ARG A 244 -6.27 21.87 -16.49
CA ARG A 244 -5.76 21.26 -17.73
C ARG A 244 -4.69 20.21 -17.48
N ALA A 245 -3.78 20.47 -16.55
CA ALA A 245 -2.72 19.53 -16.18
C ALA A 245 -3.30 18.25 -15.57
N ASN A 246 -4.25 18.39 -14.64
CA ASN A 246 -4.99 17.27 -14.06
C ASN A 246 -5.72 16.49 -15.13
N THR A 247 -6.43 17.17 -16.04
CA THR A 247 -7.16 16.51 -17.13
C THR A 247 -6.21 15.69 -18.00
N CYS A 248 -5.10 16.27 -18.45
CA CYS A 248 -4.13 15.54 -19.26
C CYS A 248 -3.52 14.35 -18.51
N ALA A 249 -3.08 14.55 -17.25
CA ALA A 249 -2.44 13.51 -16.47
C ALA A 249 -3.39 12.33 -16.17
N VAL A 250 -4.67 12.63 -15.89
CA VAL A 250 -5.73 11.61 -15.78
C VAL A 250 -5.92 10.90 -17.13
N GLU A 251 -6.08 11.63 -18.24
CA GLU A 251 -6.24 11.02 -19.56
C GLU A 251 -5.04 10.13 -19.95
N GLN A 252 -3.82 10.57 -19.65
CA GLN A 252 -2.59 9.81 -19.90
C GLN A 252 -2.58 8.51 -19.11
N ALA A 253 -2.82 8.56 -17.80
CA ALA A 253 -2.77 7.37 -16.97
C ALA A 253 -3.93 6.40 -17.29
N GLN A 254 -5.10 6.90 -17.71
CA GLN A 254 -6.20 6.09 -18.27
C GLN A 254 -5.74 5.41 -19.56
N ARG A 255 -5.10 6.15 -20.47
CA ARG A 255 -4.58 5.61 -21.72
C ARG A 255 -3.53 4.53 -21.47
N GLU A 256 -2.64 4.72 -20.50
CA GLU A 256 -1.65 3.71 -20.10
C GLU A 256 -2.32 2.45 -19.55
N ALA A 257 -3.36 2.60 -18.72
CA ALA A 257 -4.13 1.45 -18.23
C ALA A 257 -4.90 0.73 -19.36
N ASP A 258 -5.53 1.47 -20.28
CA ASP A 258 -6.19 0.91 -21.47
C ASP A 258 -5.20 0.15 -22.36
N ARG A 259 -4.01 0.73 -22.59
CA ARG A 259 -2.94 0.08 -23.36
C ARG A 259 -2.60 -1.28 -22.77
N ARG A 260 -2.43 -1.31 -21.46
CA ARG A 260 -2.01 -2.48 -20.70
C ARG A 260 -3.10 -3.55 -20.63
N LEU A 261 -4.33 -3.15 -20.32
CA LEU A 261 -5.41 -4.08 -19.97
C LEU A 261 -6.34 -4.45 -21.13
N ARG A 262 -6.38 -3.64 -22.19
CA ARG A 262 -7.42 -3.71 -23.22
C ARG A 262 -6.85 -3.72 -24.63
N ASP A 263 -6.01 -2.76 -24.98
CA ASP A 263 -5.46 -2.61 -26.34
C ASP A 263 -4.02 -2.06 -26.35
N PRO A 264 -3.00 -2.94 -26.41
CA PRO A 264 -1.59 -2.55 -26.42
C PRO A 264 -1.18 -1.63 -27.58
N ALA A 265 -1.97 -1.59 -28.66
CA ALA A 265 -1.68 -0.79 -29.84
C ALA A 265 -2.13 0.67 -29.72
N LEU A 266 -2.84 1.05 -28.65
CA LEU A 266 -3.23 2.46 -28.47
C LEU A 266 -1.99 3.36 -28.34
N ASP A 267 -2.03 4.51 -29.00
CA ASP A 267 -0.95 5.50 -28.91
C ASP A 267 -0.86 6.08 -27.48
N PRO A 268 0.36 6.29 -26.94
CA PRO A 268 0.53 6.96 -25.66
C PRO A 268 0.17 8.45 -25.74
N ILE A 269 -0.28 9.00 -24.61
CA ILE A 269 -0.47 10.45 -24.45
C ILE A 269 0.77 11.01 -23.76
N ASP A 270 1.32 12.10 -24.29
CA ASP A 270 2.46 12.81 -23.69
C ASP A 270 2.03 14.19 -23.18
N CYS A 271 1.83 14.31 -21.87
CA CYS A 271 1.47 15.57 -21.23
C CYS A 271 2.62 16.57 -21.13
N ASN A 272 3.88 16.16 -21.36
CA ASN A 272 5.00 17.11 -21.43
C ASN A 272 4.94 17.94 -22.70
N ARG A 273 4.44 17.35 -23.79
CA ARG A 273 4.20 18.05 -25.06
C ARG A 273 3.15 19.16 -24.92
N PHE A 274 2.19 19.00 -24.02
CA PHE A 274 1.22 20.04 -23.64
C PHE A 274 1.90 21.27 -23.00
N CYS A 275 2.99 21.04 -22.24
CA CYS A 275 3.72 22.09 -21.52
C CYS A 275 4.74 22.84 -22.38
N GLY A 276 5.01 22.39 -23.61
CA GLY A 276 5.84 23.09 -24.61
C GLY A 276 7.33 23.11 -24.27
N PHE A 277 7.92 21.92 -24.08
CA PHE A 277 9.36 21.67 -24.09
C PHE A 277 9.82 21.10 -25.43
#